data_AF-A0A942KCP7-F1
#
_entry.id   AF-A0A942KCP7-F1
#
_cell.length_a   1.000
_cell.length_b   1.000
_cell.length_c   1.000
_cell.angle_alpha   90.00
_cell.angle_beta   90.00
_cell.angle_gamma   90.00
#
_symmetry.space_group_name_H-M   'P 1'
#
loop_
_entity.id
_entity.type
_entity.pdbx_description
1 polymer ?
#
loop_
_entity_poly.entity_id
_entity_poly.type
_entity_poly.pdbx_seq_one_letter_code
_entity_poly.pdbx_strand_id
1 'polypeptide(L)'
;MSPLSYAWLIPLLPALAFVINILFGYRLGKRAAWLSVVLLALATLLAVALLVQVRQAAPVWDAAGLLRMAEVETRIAVVQGQAAARMELAALEAELATLAAAALVREAAPDFPFVSELAWLSIGGQEGIPFGFLLDPLAAMLVLMVALVSLLIHLFSIGYMAGETRFPTFFAYLSLFSAAMLAMVMSRNLFHILLFWELMG
;
A
#
# COMPACT_ATOMS: atom_id res chain seq x y z
N MET A 1 -16.46 0.68 8.60
CA MET A 1 -15.68 1.69 7.86
C MET A 1 -14.56 0.95 7.15
N SER A 2 -14.46 1.06 5.83
CA SER A 2 -13.42 0.34 5.06
C SER A 2 -12.04 0.91 5.42
N PRO A 3 -11.04 0.08 5.72
CA PRO A 3 -9.72 0.59 6.09
C PRO A 3 -8.99 1.33 4.95
N LEU A 4 -9.48 1.23 3.71
CA LEU A 4 -9.11 2.12 2.59
C LEU A 4 -9.32 3.60 2.91
N SER A 5 -10.32 3.94 3.74
CA SER A 5 -10.59 5.32 4.18
C SER A 5 -9.48 5.91 5.05
N TYR A 6 -8.60 5.06 5.61
CA TYR A 6 -7.52 5.45 6.50
C TYR A 6 -6.14 5.43 5.84
N ALA A 7 -6.05 5.14 4.54
CA ALA A 7 -4.77 4.98 3.88
C ALA A 7 -3.91 6.26 3.92
N TRP A 8 -4.53 7.44 3.91
CA TRP A 8 -3.86 8.73 4.09
C TRP A 8 -3.13 8.88 5.45
N LEU A 9 -3.49 8.08 6.47
CA LEU A 9 -2.80 8.08 7.76
C LEU A 9 -1.41 7.46 7.68
N ILE A 10 -1.14 6.59 6.70
CA ILE A 10 0.13 5.84 6.59
C ILE A 10 1.34 6.80 6.50
N PRO A 11 1.40 7.74 5.53
CA PRO A 11 2.49 8.72 5.46
C PRO A 11 2.35 9.82 6.53
N LEU A 12 1.14 10.08 7.02
CA LEU A 12 0.90 11.12 8.01
C LEU A 12 1.47 10.76 9.39
N LEU A 13 1.42 9.48 9.79
CA LEU A 13 1.90 9.04 11.10
C LEU A 13 3.41 9.32 11.32
N PRO A 14 4.32 8.99 10.37
CA PRO A 14 5.72 9.42 10.46
C PRO A 14 5.89 10.93 10.32
N ALA A 15 5.05 11.62 9.54
CA ALA A 15 5.09 13.08 9.47
C ALA A 15 4.75 13.72 10.83
N LEU A 16 3.78 13.16 11.54
CA LEU A 16 3.44 13.57 12.91
C LEU A 16 4.60 13.28 13.88
N ALA A 17 5.29 12.14 13.73
CA ALA A 17 6.49 11.84 14.52
C ALA A 17 7.57 12.92 14.31
N PHE A 18 7.80 13.33 13.06
CA PHE A 18 8.70 14.43 12.73
C PHE A 18 8.30 15.74 13.42
N VAL A 19 7.04 16.16 13.27
CA VAL A 19 6.53 17.41 13.86
C VAL A 19 6.64 17.39 15.39
N ILE A 20 6.29 16.28 16.04
CA ILE A 20 6.40 16.17 17.49
C ILE A 20 7.86 16.18 17.94
N ASN A 21 8.75 15.48 17.24
CA ASN A 21 10.16 15.46 17.59
C ASN A 21 10.86 16.79 17.36
N ILE A 22 10.48 17.56 16.34
CA ILE A 22 11.10 18.87 16.10
C ILE A 22 10.60 19.92 17.10
N LEU A 23 9.32 19.88 17.48
CA LEU A 23 8.74 20.83 18.43
C LEU A 23 9.05 20.48 19.90
N PHE A 24 8.99 19.20 20.24
CA PHE A 24 9.10 18.71 21.63
C PHE A 24 10.31 17.83 21.89
N GLY A 25 11.21 17.62 20.92
CA GLY A 25 12.38 16.74 21.05
C GLY A 25 13.27 17.11 22.23
N TYR A 26 13.49 18.41 22.47
CA TYR A 26 14.26 18.91 23.61
C TYR A 26 13.65 18.54 24.97
N ARG A 27 12.32 18.36 25.04
CA ARG A 27 11.61 17.93 26.26
C ARG A 27 11.52 16.42 26.39
N LEU A 28 11.48 15.70 25.28
CA LEU A 28 11.27 14.25 25.24
C LEU A 28 12.57 13.45 25.42
N GLY A 29 13.72 14.01 25.04
CA GLY A 29 15.02 13.34 25.15
C GLY A 29 15.00 11.95 24.50
N LYS A 30 15.32 10.91 25.27
CA LYS A 30 15.31 9.51 24.79
C LYS A 30 13.92 8.98 24.41
N ARG A 31 12.83 9.57 24.91
CA ARG A 31 11.45 9.16 24.58
C ARG A 31 11.06 9.52 23.15
N ALA A 32 11.74 10.50 22.52
CA ALA A 32 11.50 10.91 21.14
C ALA A 32 11.66 9.76 20.14
N ALA A 33 12.66 8.89 20.36
CA ALA A 33 12.86 7.73 19.49
C ALA A 33 11.72 6.71 19.61
N TRP A 34 11.28 6.41 20.84
CA TRP A 34 10.16 5.48 21.07
C TRP A 34 8.86 6.00 20.47
N LEU A 35 8.61 7.31 20.54
CA LEU A 35 7.47 7.92 19.87
C LEU A 35 7.47 7.65 18.36
N SER A 36 8.63 7.87 17.72
CA SER A 36 8.81 7.67 16.27
C SER A 36 8.58 6.21 15.88
N VAL A 37 9.16 5.29 16.66
CA VAL A 37 9.00 3.84 16.45
C VAL A 37 7.55 3.42 16.60
N VAL A 38 6.84 3.92 17.61
CA VAL A 38 5.42 3.57 17.83
C VAL A 38 4.54 4.09 16.70
N LEU A 39 4.72 5.34 16.28
CA LEU A 39 3.96 5.92 15.16
C LEU A 39 4.25 5.21 13.84
N LEU A 40 5.51 4.85 13.60
CA LEU A 40 5.91 4.11 12.41
C LEU A 40 5.42 2.66 12.44
N ALA A 41 5.44 2.00 13.61
CA ALA A 41 4.87 0.67 13.78
C ALA A 41 3.37 0.67 13.50
N LEU A 42 2.64 1.70 13.97
CA LEU A 42 1.23 1.88 13.65
C LEU A 42 1.02 2.06 12.13
N ALA A 43 1.87 2.85 11.47
CA ALA A 43 1.83 2.99 10.02
C ALA A 43 2.08 1.66 9.29
N THR A 44 3.02 0.84 9.77
CA THR A 44 3.29 -0.50 9.25
C THR A 44 2.10 -1.43 9.46
N LEU A 45 1.43 -1.38 10.61
CA LEU A 45 0.21 -2.17 10.86
C LEU A 45 -0.92 -1.77 9.90
N LEU A 46 -1.09 -0.47 9.64
CA LEU A 46 -2.03 0.02 8.63
C LEU A 46 -1.65 -0.43 7.22
N ALA A 47 -0.35 -0.45 6.87
CA ALA A 47 0.13 -0.97 5.59
C ALA A 47 -0.15 -2.47 5.43
N VAL A 48 0.03 -3.27 6.49
CA VAL A 48 -0.35 -4.70 6.50
C VAL A 48 -1.86 -4.85 6.29
N ALA A 49 -2.67 -4.08 7.03
CA ALA A 49 -4.12 -4.13 6.88
C ALA A 49 -4.57 -3.76 5.46
N LEU A 50 -3.94 -2.75 4.86
CA LEU A 50 -4.16 -2.34 3.48
C LEU A 50 -3.81 -3.48 2.52
N LEU A 51 -2.64 -4.11 2.68
CA LEU A 51 -2.25 -5.24 1.83
C LEU A 51 -3.20 -6.43 1.95
N VAL A 52 -3.67 -6.74 3.16
CA VAL A 52 -4.64 -7.82 3.39
C VAL A 52 -5.94 -7.55 2.63
N GLN A 53 -6.45 -6.32 2.64
CA GLN A 53 -7.64 -5.96 1.86
C GLN A 53 -7.40 -6.03 0.36
N VAL A 54 -6.25 -5.54 -0.11
CA VAL A 54 -5.95 -5.54 -1.54
C VAL A 54 -5.75 -6.97 -2.07
N ARG A 55 -5.08 -7.84 -1.30
CA ARG A 55 -4.96 -9.27 -1.61
C ARG A 55 -6.33 -9.95 -1.70
N GLN A 56 -7.26 -9.58 -0.82
CA GLN A 56 -8.61 -10.14 -0.80
C GLN A 56 -9.46 -9.67 -1.98
N ALA A 57 -9.19 -8.48 -2.53
CA ALA A 57 -9.99 -7.87 -3.59
C ALA A 57 -9.41 -8.03 -5.00
N ALA A 58 -8.09 -8.20 -5.13
CA ALA A 58 -7.41 -8.48 -6.39
C ALA A 58 -6.57 -9.75 -6.26
N PRO A 59 -7.19 -10.94 -6.20
CA PRO A 59 -6.44 -12.17 -6.32
C PRO A 59 -5.75 -12.16 -7.69
N VAL A 60 -4.43 -12.03 -7.71
CA VAL A 60 -3.59 -12.16 -8.93
C VAL A 60 -3.90 -13.45 -9.70
N TRP A 61 -4.46 -14.44 -9.00
CA TRP A 61 -4.99 -15.71 -9.49
C TRP A 61 -6.51 -15.64 -9.67
N ASP A 62 -7.01 -14.60 -10.34
CA ASP A 62 -8.45 -14.43 -10.58
C ASP A 62 -8.98 -15.62 -11.37
N ALA A 63 -10.22 -16.02 -11.10
CA ALA A 63 -10.85 -17.13 -11.77
C ALA A 63 -10.98 -16.86 -13.28
N ALA A 64 -11.08 -15.60 -13.72
CA ALA A 64 -10.97 -15.24 -15.13
C ALA A 64 -9.57 -15.50 -15.72
N GLY A 65 -8.51 -15.37 -14.91
CA GLY A 65 -7.15 -15.76 -15.29
C GLY A 65 -6.99 -17.28 -15.38
N LEU A 66 -7.53 -18.00 -14.40
CA LEU A 66 -7.56 -19.48 -14.39
C LEU A 66 -8.40 -20.03 -15.55
N LEU A 67 -9.56 -19.43 -15.83
CA LEU A 67 -10.42 -19.78 -16.97
C LEU A 67 -9.75 -19.51 -18.31
N ARG A 68 -8.98 -18.42 -18.44
CA ARG A 68 -8.18 -18.17 -19.65
C ARG A 68 -7.07 -19.19 -19.82
N MET A 69 -6.47 -19.67 -18.73
CA MET A 69 -5.48 -20.76 -18.79
C MET A 69 -6.15 -22.10 -19.12
N ALA A 70 -7.30 -22.39 -18.51
CA ALA A 70 -8.11 -23.58 -18.80
C ALA A 70 -8.67 -23.56 -20.24
N GLU A 71 -9.04 -22.40 -20.78
CA GLU A 71 -9.46 -22.22 -22.18
C GLU A 71 -8.29 -22.47 -23.16
N VAL A 72 -7.07 -22.07 -22.77
CA VAL A 72 -5.85 -22.36 -23.55
C VAL A 72 -5.53 -23.86 -23.50
N GLU A 73 -5.62 -24.50 -22.35
CA GLU A 73 -5.41 -25.94 -22.20
C GLU A 73 -6.46 -26.77 -22.97
N THR A 74 -7.73 -26.39 -22.91
CA THR A 74 -8.80 -27.03 -23.69
C THR A 74 -8.62 -26.81 -25.19
N ARG A 75 -8.22 -25.61 -25.64
CA ARG A 75 -7.87 -25.37 -27.06
C ARG A 75 -6.70 -26.25 -27.52
N ILE A 76 -5.70 -26.48 -26.67
CA ILE A 76 -4.57 -27.38 -26.96
C ILE A 76 -5.03 -28.85 -26.99
N ALA A 77 -5.87 -29.28 -26.06
CA ALA A 77 -6.38 -30.64 -25.98
C ALA A 77 -7.35 -31.00 -27.13
N VAL A 78 -8.18 -30.05 -27.56
CA VAL A 78 -9.08 -30.19 -28.72
C VAL A 78 -8.29 -30.32 -30.02
N VAL A 79 -7.19 -29.57 -30.16
CA VAL A 79 -6.26 -29.70 -31.30
C VAL A 79 -5.55 -31.06 -31.29
N GLN A 80 -5.40 -31.71 -30.12
CA GLN A 80 -4.76 -33.02 -29.97
C GLN A 80 -5.72 -34.23 -30.03
N GLY A 81 -7.03 -34.01 -30.19
CA GLY A 81 -7.98 -35.06 -30.59
C GLY A 81 -8.23 -36.19 -29.57
N GLN A 82 -8.29 -35.90 -28.27
CA GLN A 82 -8.54 -36.92 -27.23
C GLN A 82 -9.98 -36.93 -26.67
N ALA A 83 -10.56 -38.12 -26.51
CA ALA A 83 -11.93 -38.41 -26.10
C ALA A 83 -12.25 -38.19 -24.59
N ALA A 84 -11.61 -37.21 -23.94
CA ALA A 84 -11.73 -36.92 -22.50
C ALA A 84 -12.98 -36.07 -22.12
N ALA A 85 -13.83 -35.75 -23.10
CA ALA A 85 -14.88 -34.72 -23.00
C ALA A 85 -16.00 -34.99 -21.97
N ARG A 86 -16.18 -36.22 -21.48
CA ARG A 86 -17.24 -36.56 -20.51
C ARG A 86 -16.85 -36.37 -19.05
N MET A 87 -15.55 -36.44 -18.72
CA MET A 87 -15.06 -36.06 -17.39
C MET A 87 -14.85 -34.54 -17.31
N GLU A 88 -14.52 -33.88 -18.42
CA GLU A 88 -14.46 -32.42 -18.52
C GLU A 88 -15.81 -31.75 -18.24
N LEU A 89 -16.94 -32.31 -18.67
CA LEU A 89 -18.27 -31.75 -18.44
C LEU A 89 -18.65 -31.68 -16.95
N ALA A 90 -18.26 -32.69 -16.15
CA ALA A 90 -18.48 -32.69 -14.70
C ALA A 90 -17.51 -31.76 -13.95
N ALA A 91 -16.29 -31.59 -14.48
CA ALA A 91 -15.33 -30.62 -13.97
C ALA A 91 -15.78 -29.17 -14.28
N LEU A 92 -16.35 -28.93 -15.46
CA LEU A 92 -16.91 -27.65 -15.90
C LEU A 92 -18.09 -27.20 -15.03
N GLU A 93 -18.98 -28.10 -14.62
CA GLU A 93 -20.09 -27.75 -13.73
C GLU A 93 -19.61 -27.41 -12.30
N ALA A 94 -18.57 -28.10 -11.81
CA ALA A 94 -17.93 -27.78 -10.52
C ALA A 94 -17.16 -26.46 -10.57
N GLU A 95 -16.50 -26.15 -11.68
CA GLU A 95 -15.91 -24.83 -11.96
C GLU A 95 -16.99 -23.75 -12.02
N LEU A 96 -18.12 -23.99 -12.70
CA LEU A 96 -19.21 -23.01 -12.80
C LEU A 96 -19.82 -22.69 -11.44
N ALA A 97 -19.97 -23.69 -10.56
CA ALA A 97 -20.48 -23.52 -9.20
C ALA A 97 -19.49 -22.75 -8.31
N THR A 98 -18.19 -23.01 -8.43
CA THR A 98 -17.15 -22.26 -7.70
C THR A 98 -16.98 -20.84 -8.24
N LEU A 99 -17.16 -20.63 -9.54
CA LEU A 99 -17.20 -19.32 -10.19
C LEU A 99 -18.41 -18.49 -9.77
N ALA A 100 -19.59 -19.10 -9.63
CA ALA A 100 -20.79 -18.43 -9.15
C ALA A 100 -20.66 -18.03 -7.66
N ALA A 101 -20.07 -18.90 -6.84
CA ALA A 101 -19.75 -18.59 -5.45
C ALA A 101 -18.69 -17.47 -5.35
N ALA A 102 -17.67 -17.48 -6.20
CA ALA A 102 -16.67 -16.42 -6.29
C ALA A 102 -17.26 -15.09 -6.82
N ALA A 103 -18.23 -15.13 -7.74
CA ALA A 103 -18.92 -13.95 -8.26
C ALA A 103 -19.82 -13.27 -7.21
N LEU A 104 -20.47 -14.05 -6.34
CA LEU A 104 -21.21 -13.53 -5.20
C LEU A 104 -20.28 -12.89 -4.14
N VAL A 105 -19.07 -13.42 -3.98
CA VAL A 105 -18.02 -12.80 -3.16
C VAL A 105 -17.45 -11.54 -3.83
N ARG A 106 -17.41 -11.50 -5.17
CA ARG A 106 -16.93 -10.38 -6.00
C ARG A 106 -17.80 -9.13 -5.91
N GLU A 107 -19.12 -9.29 -5.75
CA GLU A 107 -20.05 -8.16 -5.58
C GLU A 107 -19.88 -7.41 -4.24
N ALA A 108 -19.15 -8.00 -3.29
CA ALA A 108 -18.82 -7.40 -1.99
C ALA A 108 -17.39 -6.82 -1.91
N ALA A 109 -16.58 -6.95 -2.96
CA ALA A 109 -15.23 -6.42 -3.00
C ALA A 109 -15.25 -4.92 -3.37
N PRO A 110 -14.53 -4.04 -2.65
CA PRO A 110 -14.43 -2.64 -3.03
C PRO A 110 -13.73 -2.52 -4.40
N ASP A 111 -14.23 -1.63 -5.27
CA ASP A 111 -13.67 -1.37 -6.59
C ASP A 111 -12.21 -0.91 -6.48
N PHE A 112 -11.30 -1.71 -7.05
CA PHE A 112 -9.90 -1.35 -7.22
C PHE A 112 -9.65 -0.89 -8.66
N PRO A 113 -8.79 0.13 -8.87
CA PRO A 113 -7.95 0.82 -7.88
C PRO A 113 -8.74 1.82 -7.01
N PHE A 114 -8.36 1.94 -5.73
CA PHE A 114 -8.91 2.97 -4.85
C PHE A 114 -8.26 4.31 -5.19
N VAL A 115 -9.07 5.25 -5.69
CA VAL A 115 -8.66 6.60 -6.07
C VAL A 115 -9.40 7.59 -5.19
N SER A 116 -8.67 8.39 -4.41
CA SER A 116 -9.24 9.55 -3.72
C SER A 116 -8.60 10.80 -4.27
N GLU A 117 -9.40 11.76 -4.73
CA GLU A 117 -8.93 13.03 -5.29
C GLU A 117 -9.48 14.20 -4.50
N LEU A 118 -8.59 15.09 -4.08
CA LEU A 118 -8.93 16.41 -3.54
C LEU A 118 -8.43 17.45 -4.54
N ALA A 119 -9.30 18.30 -5.06
CA ALA A 119 -8.86 19.40 -5.92
C ALA A 119 -7.94 20.33 -5.11
N TRP A 120 -6.65 20.38 -5.46
CA TRP A 120 -5.65 21.12 -4.67
C TRP A 120 -5.31 22.47 -5.27
N LEU A 121 -5.00 22.53 -6.57
CA LEU A 121 -4.56 23.77 -7.20
C LEU A 121 -5.12 23.91 -8.60
N SER A 122 -6.04 24.87 -8.79
CA SER A 122 -6.59 25.22 -10.11
C SER A 122 -5.76 26.35 -10.73
N ILE A 123 -5.20 26.09 -11.91
CA ILE A 123 -4.45 27.09 -12.69
C ILE A 123 -5.26 27.39 -13.95
N GLY A 124 -5.68 28.64 -14.12
CA GLY A 124 -6.21 29.13 -15.40
C GLY A 124 -7.57 28.57 -15.85
N GLY A 125 -8.46 28.19 -14.93
CA GLY A 125 -9.85 27.80 -15.27
C GLY A 125 -10.02 26.40 -15.86
N GLN A 126 -8.95 25.60 -15.89
CA GLN A 126 -9.01 24.15 -16.15
C GLN A 126 -9.03 23.39 -14.81
N GLU A 127 -9.55 22.16 -14.82
CA GLU A 127 -9.55 21.29 -13.65
C GLU A 127 -8.14 21.20 -13.05
N GLY A 128 -8.02 21.56 -11.77
CA GLY A 128 -6.74 21.72 -11.10
C GLY A 128 -6.00 20.41 -10.91
N ILE A 129 -4.69 20.49 -10.58
CA ILE A 129 -3.89 19.31 -10.22
C ILE A 129 -4.55 18.66 -8.99
N PRO A 130 -5.13 17.45 -9.12
CA PRO A 130 -5.84 16.83 -8.00
C PRO A 130 -4.82 16.25 -7.03
N PHE A 131 -4.85 16.68 -5.77
CA PHE A 131 -4.09 16.02 -4.73
C PHE A 131 -4.78 14.70 -4.39
N GLY A 132 -4.25 13.60 -4.90
CA GLY A 132 -4.87 12.30 -4.73
C GLY A 132 -3.88 11.18 -4.47
N PHE A 133 -4.40 10.14 -3.82
CA PHE A 133 -3.70 8.89 -3.56
C PHE A 133 -4.21 7.83 -4.52
N LEU A 134 -3.29 7.12 -5.17
CA LEU A 134 -3.59 5.96 -5.99
C LEU A 134 -3.16 4.71 -5.22
N LEU A 135 -4.11 3.84 -4.89
CA LEU A 135 -3.84 2.58 -4.21
C LEU A 135 -4.24 1.41 -5.09
N ASP A 136 -3.22 0.78 -5.64
CA ASP A 136 -3.29 -0.46 -6.40
C ASP A 136 -2.53 -1.58 -5.66
N PRO A 137 -2.67 -2.86 -6.10
CA PRO A 137 -1.95 -3.98 -5.49
C PRO A 137 -0.43 -3.84 -5.47
N LEU A 138 0.13 -3.16 -6.47
CA LEU A 138 1.56 -2.91 -6.54
C LEU A 138 2.01 -1.88 -5.48
N ALA A 139 1.35 -0.72 -5.40
CA ALA A 139 1.64 0.29 -4.40
C ALA A 139 1.42 -0.25 -2.99
N ALA A 140 0.41 -1.09 -2.75
CA ALA A 140 0.20 -1.75 -1.46
C ALA A 140 1.42 -2.55 -0.98
N MET A 141 2.04 -3.33 -1.89
CA MET A 141 3.27 -4.08 -1.60
C MET A 141 4.46 -3.14 -1.33
N LEU A 142 4.61 -2.10 -2.14
CA LEU A 142 5.69 -1.11 -1.98
C LEU A 142 5.56 -0.33 -0.67
N VAL A 143 4.35 0.10 -0.31
CA VAL A 143 4.05 0.78 0.96
C VAL A 143 4.44 -0.11 2.14
N LEU A 144 4.08 -1.40 2.11
CA LEU A 144 4.46 -2.34 3.17
C LEU A 144 5.99 -2.51 3.26
N MET A 145 6.66 -2.71 2.12
CA MET A 145 8.11 -2.88 2.07
C MET A 145 8.82 -1.65 2.67
N VAL A 146 8.44 -0.45 2.23
CA VAL A 146 9.01 0.82 2.71
C VAL A 146 8.74 1.03 4.20
N ALA A 147 7.52 0.75 4.67
CA ALA A 147 7.17 0.86 6.09
C ALA A 147 7.97 -0.12 6.96
N LEU A 148 8.16 -1.36 6.51
CA LEU A 148 8.93 -2.38 7.22
C LEU A 148 10.41 -2.02 7.31
N VAL A 149 11.02 -1.63 6.19
CA VAL A 149 12.43 -1.21 6.16
C VAL A 149 12.63 0.04 7.03
N SER A 150 11.73 1.01 6.94
CA SER A 150 11.75 2.20 7.79
C SER A 150 11.69 1.83 9.28
N LEU A 151 10.82 0.88 9.67
CA LEU A 151 10.67 0.44 11.05
C LEU A 151 11.98 -0.18 11.58
N LEU A 152 12.63 -1.03 10.77
CA LEU A 152 13.90 -1.65 11.12
C LEU A 152 15.02 -0.60 11.28
N ILE A 153 15.09 0.38 10.38
CA ILE A 153 16.08 1.47 10.47
C ILE A 153 15.87 2.31 11.73
N HIS A 154 14.62 2.62 12.10
CA HIS A 154 14.33 3.34 13.34
C HIS A 154 14.72 2.53 14.58
N LEU A 155 14.45 1.23 14.59
CA LEU A 155 14.82 0.34 15.70
C LEU A 155 16.35 0.25 15.86
N PHE A 156 17.05 0.07 14.74
CA PHE A 156 18.51 0.05 14.70
C PHE A 156 19.12 1.38 15.20
N SER A 157 18.52 2.49 14.79
CA SER A 157 18.99 3.83 15.13
C SER A 157 18.95 4.15 16.63
N ILE A 158 18.08 3.47 17.40
CA ILE A 158 18.01 3.68 18.87
C ILE A 158 19.34 3.31 19.52
N GLY A 159 19.89 2.15 19.15
CA GLY A 159 21.17 1.67 19.67
C GLY A 159 22.34 2.46 19.10
N TYR A 160 22.30 2.75 17.80
CA TYR A 160 23.38 3.45 17.12
C TYR A 160 23.60 4.88 17.65
N MET A 161 22.53 5.63 17.95
CA MET A 161 22.61 7.02 18.40
C MET A 161 22.58 7.22 19.92
N ALA A 162 22.64 6.15 20.72
CA ALA A 162 22.35 6.20 22.16
C ALA A 162 23.24 7.17 22.99
N GLY A 163 24.43 7.54 22.48
CA GLY A 163 25.39 8.44 23.12
C GLY A 163 25.38 9.88 22.60
N GLU A 164 24.58 10.21 21.58
CA GLU A 164 24.65 11.50 20.90
C GLU A 164 23.78 12.58 21.53
N THR A 165 24.29 13.82 21.54
CA THR A 165 23.57 14.97 22.12
C THR A 165 22.35 15.40 21.31
N ARG A 166 22.39 15.21 19.99
CA ARG A 166 21.32 15.61 19.04
C ARG A 166 20.37 14.45 18.71
N PHE A 167 20.16 13.54 19.66
CA PHE A 167 19.33 12.35 19.51
C PHE A 167 17.91 12.65 18.96
N PRO A 168 17.13 13.61 19.50
CA PRO A 168 15.76 13.86 19.01
C PRO A 168 15.72 14.44 17.61
N THR A 169 16.70 15.28 17.24
CA THR A 169 16.79 15.90 15.91
C THR A 169 17.04 14.85 14.83
N PHE A 170 17.90 13.86 15.12
CA PHE A 170 18.15 12.76 14.20
C PHE A 170 16.87 11.96 13.91
N PHE A 171 16.12 11.58 14.95
CA PHE A 171 14.86 10.85 14.80
C PHE A 171 13.77 11.69 14.10
N ALA A 172 13.78 13.01 14.26
CA ALA A 172 12.90 13.89 13.49
C ALA A 172 13.17 13.74 11.98
N TYR A 173 14.41 13.94 11.54
CA TYR A 173 14.74 13.81 10.12
C TYR A 173 14.52 12.39 9.57
N LEU A 174 14.81 11.37 10.39
CA LEU A 174 14.56 9.99 10.01
C LEU A 174 13.05 9.72 9.79
N SER A 175 12.19 10.30 10.63
CA SER A 175 10.74 10.22 10.48
C SER A 175 10.23 11.01 9.27
N LEU A 176 10.83 12.17 8.98
CA LEU A 176 10.50 12.96 7.78
C LEU A 176 10.84 12.19 6.50
N PHE A 177 12.00 11.54 6.47
CA PHE A 177 12.42 10.69 5.36
C PHE A 177 11.42 9.54 5.11
N SER A 178 11.03 8.83 6.17
CA SER A 178 10.03 7.77 6.06
C SER A 178 8.65 8.30 5.62
N ALA A 179 8.24 9.48 6.10
CA ALA A 179 7.00 10.13 5.66
C ALA A 179 7.02 10.45 4.16
N ALA A 180 8.11 11.06 3.69
CA ALA A 180 8.30 11.43 2.29
C ALA A 180 8.28 10.20 1.38
N MET A 181 8.99 9.13 1.78
CA MET A 181 9.02 7.87 1.04
C MET A 181 7.63 7.22 0.92
N LEU A 182 6.87 7.15 2.01
CA LEU A 182 5.51 6.59 1.98
C LEU A 182 4.57 7.47 1.14
N ALA A 183 4.67 8.80 1.25
CA ALA A 183 3.84 9.72 0.50
C ALA A 183 4.16 9.70 -1.01
N MET A 184 5.42 9.51 -1.38
CA MET A 184 5.85 9.36 -2.77
C MET A 184 5.24 8.11 -3.41
N VAL A 185 5.28 6.95 -2.74
CA VAL A 185 4.75 5.69 -3.29
C VAL A 185 3.23 5.77 -3.51
N MET A 186 2.51 6.48 -2.63
CA MET A 186 1.06 6.65 -2.75
C MET A 186 0.66 7.77 -3.72
N SER A 187 1.62 8.50 -4.28
CA SER A 187 1.36 9.66 -5.12
C SER A 187 0.74 9.28 -6.47
N ARG A 188 -0.32 10.00 -6.86
CA ARG A 188 -0.96 9.83 -8.18
C ARG A 188 -0.32 10.65 -9.30
N ASN A 189 0.34 11.78 -9.00
CA ASN A 189 0.80 12.73 -10.00
C ASN A 189 2.32 12.91 -9.98
N LEU A 190 2.90 13.24 -11.14
CA LEU A 190 4.33 13.54 -11.26
C LEU A 190 4.76 14.71 -10.37
N PHE A 191 3.94 15.75 -10.25
CA PHE A 191 4.25 16.91 -9.40
C PHE A 191 4.46 16.51 -7.93
N HIS A 192 3.61 15.64 -7.39
CA HIS A 192 3.75 15.13 -6.02
C HIS A 192 4.96 14.21 -5.86
N ILE A 193 5.25 13.36 -6.86
CA ILE A 193 6.46 12.52 -6.85
C ILE A 193 7.70 13.42 -6.77
N LEU A 194 7.77 14.46 -7.61
CA LEU A 194 8.87 15.44 -7.59
C LEU A 194 8.96 16.17 -6.23
N LEU A 195 7.83 16.60 -5.68
CA LEU A 195 7.79 17.26 -4.36
C LEU A 195 8.39 16.39 -3.26
N PHE A 196 7.97 15.13 -3.16
CA PHE A 196 8.48 14.21 -2.15
C PHE A 196 9.89 13.70 -2.46
N TRP A 197 10.32 13.77 -3.71
CA TRP A 197 11.68 13.44 -4.11
C TRP A 197 12.66 14.50 -3.61
N GLU A 198 12.35 15.78 -3.81
CA GLU A 198 13.13 16.90 -3.28
C GLU A 198 13.10 16.94 -1.74
N LEU A 199 12.02 16.47 -1.11
CA LEU A 199 11.96 16.38 0.36
C LEU A 199 12.93 15.33 0.94
N MET A 200 13.35 14.37 0.11
CA MET A 200 14.21 13.25 0.50
C MET A 200 15.70 13.49 0.21
N GLY A 201 16.01 14.37 -0.75
CA GLY A 201 17.37 14.76 -1.15
C GLY A 201 18.00 15.77 -0.21
#